data_AF-A0A9P7VQ32-F1
#
_entry.id   AF-A0A9P7VQ32-F1
#
_cell.length_a   1.000
_cell.length_b   1.000
_cell.length_c   1.000
_cell.angle_alpha   90.00
_cell.angle_beta   90.00
_cell.angle_gamma   90.00
#
_symmetry.space_group_name_H-M   'P 1'
#
loop_
_entity.id
_entity.type
_entity.pdbx_description
1 polymer ?
#
loop_
_entity_poly.entity_id
_entity_poly.type
_entity_poly.pdbx_seq_one_letter_code
_entity_poly.pdbx_strand_id
1 'polypeptide(L)'
;MKWQFFLWPIVRSHKLHGSPRIAWTNVDSADHKSHVTYLSQLDNGDCPYTHPNIHDFVGRWNESDGWPFVYAHGDPTGYGWHGDFQSGWDVDALQDATDNCNNPDNDTINGVFTACSVFGIISADTANECRIASVVNEDTEGTLAKLPGCNPLQYGPGDATMYTDAKCPS
;
A
#
# COMPACT_ATOMS: atom_id res chain seq x y z
N MET A 1 -10.96 -4.77 -27.09
CA MET A 1 -9.63 -4.40 -27.59
C MET A 1 -9.68 -3.02 -28.24
N LYS A 2 -9.18 -2.01 -27.52
CA LYS A 2 -8.71 -0.74 -28.08
C LYS A 2 -7.78 -0.13 -27.03
N TRP A 3 -6.48 -0.19 -27.29
CA TRP A 3 -5.47 0.50 -26.51
C TRP A 3 -5.38 1.92 -27.05
N GLN A 4 -5.62 2.92 -26.19
CA GLN A 4 -5.36 4.31 -26.50
C GLN A 4 -4.36 4.83 -25.47
N PHE A 5 -3.13 5.01 -25.93
CA PHE A 5 -2.11 5.79 -25.23
C PHE A 5 -2.59 7.25 -25.15
N PHE A 6 -2.63 7.82 -23.95
CA PHE A 6 -2.73 9.26 -23.76
C PHE A 6 -1.46 9.76 -23.08
N LEU A 7 -0.70 10.58 -23.83
CA LEU A 7 0.32 11.45 -23.26
C LEU A 7 -0.34 12.48 -22.34
N TRP A 8 0.16 12.58 -21.12
CA TRP A 8 -0.23 13.58 -20.12
C TRP A 8 0.13 15.00 -20.61
N PRO A 9 -0.75 16.02 -20.46
CA PRO A 9 -0.31 17.40 -20.38
C PRO A 9 0.14 17.72 -18.95
N ILE A 10 1.31 18.32 -18.87
CA ILE A 10 1.91 18.96 -17.69
C ILE A 10 0.87 19.87 -17.02
N VAL A 11 0.46 19.54 -15.79
CA VAL A 11 -0.31 20.45 -14.94
C VAL A 11 0.65 21.51 -14.41
N ARG A 12 0.54 22.74 -14.92
CA ARG A 12 1.22 23.91 -14.36
C ARG A 12 0.67 24.20 -12.95
N SER A 13 1.49 23.97 -11.93
CA SER A 13 1.26 24.45 -10.58
C SER A 13 1.26 25.99 -10.58
N HIS A 14 0.11 26.60 -10.27
CA HIS A 14 0.04 28.01 -9.91
C HIS A 14 0.66 28.17 -8.52
N LYS A 15 1.81 28.86 -8.45
CA LYS A 15 2.41 29.30 -7.18
C LYS A 15 1.38 30.09 -6.36
N LEU A 16 0.91 29.51 -5.26
CA LEU A 16 0.35 30.28 -4.16
C LEU A 16 1.51 30.71 -3.26
N HIS A 17 1.86 31.99 -3.37
CA HIS A 17 2.81 32.65 -2.48
C HIS A 17 2.21 32.73 -1.07
N GLY A 18 2.88 32.07 -0.11
CA GLY A 18 2.63 32.24 1.33
C GLY A 18 2.08 30.98 1.99
N SER A 19 2.91 29.96 2.20
CA SER A 19 2.54 28.82 3.05
C SER A 19 3.24 28.93 4.40
N PRO A 20 2.50 28.89 5.54
CA PRO A 20 3.12 28.77 6.86
C PRO A 20 3.89 27.45 6.91
N ARG A 21 5.09 27.46 7.50
CA ARG A 21 5.89 26.24 7.71
C ARG A 21 5.08 25.23 8.51
N ILE A 22 4.55 24.21 7.86
CA ILE A 22 3.92 23.05 8.50
C ILE A 22 5.05 22.27 9.17
N ALA A 23 5.02 22.23 10.49
CA ALA A 23 5.93 21.42 11.28
C ALA A 23 5.56 19.94 11.09
N TRP A 24 6.54 19.12 10.74
CA TRP A 24 6.45 17.65 10.66
C TRP A 24 6.19 17.08 12.05
N THR A 25 4.95 17.15 12.53
CA THR A 25 4.59 16.59 13.83
C THR A 25 4.12 15.15 13.63
N ASN A 26 5.12 14.28 13.62
CA ASN A 26 5.06 12.82 13.73
C ASN A 26 4.82 12.05 12.41
N VAL A 27 5.90 11.44 11.91
CA VAL A 27 5.91 10.52 10.75
C VAL A 27 5.07 9.26 11.05
N ASP A 28 4.91 8.93 12.34
CA ASP A 28 4.18 7.74 12.78
C ASP A 28 3.28 8.08 13.99
N SER A 29 2.04 8.43 13.71
CA SER A 29 1.04 8.75 14.73
C SER A 29 0.81 7.57 15.69
N ALA A 30 0.35 7.82 16.93
CA ALA A 30 0.15 6.75 17.92
C ALA A 30 -0.86 5.65 17.50
N ASP A 31 -1.70 5.96 16.51
CA ASP A 31 -2.63 5.03 15.88
C ASP A 31 -2.09 4.43 14.56
N HIS A 32 -0.86 4.79 14.17
CA HIS A 32 -0.17 4.45 12.93
C HIS A 32 -0.97 4.76 11.65
N LYS A 33 -1.95 5.67 11.71
CA LYS A 33 -2.89 5.93 10.60
C LYS A 33 -3.20 7.40 10.38
N SER A 34 -3.33 8.20 11.44
CA SER A 34 -3.68 9.62 11.36
C SER A 34 -2.68 10.48 10.57
N HIS A 35 -1.47 9.98 10.35
CA HIS A 35 -0.45 10.64 9.52
C HIS A 35 -0.72 10.51 8.00
N VAL A 36 -1.67 9.66 7.58
CA VAL A 36 -2.10 9.50 6.16
C VAL A 36 -3.48 10.11 5.96
N THR A 37 -3.71 10.74 4.80
CA THR A 37 -5.01 11.23 4.37
C THR A 37 -5.20 10.97 2.87
N TYR A 38 -6.44 10.96 2.41
CA TYR A 38 -6.80 10.77 1.00
C TYR A 38 -7.16 12.09 0.33
N LEU A 39 -7.19 12.07 -1.01
CA LEU A 39 -7.69 13.18 -1.82
C LEU A 39 -9.17 13.43 -1.55
N SER A 40 -9.66 14.62 -1.91
CA SER A 40 -11.08 14.95 -1.76
C SER A 40 -12.02 14.10 -2.62
N GLN A 41 -11.50 13.35 -3.59
CA GLN A 41 -12.23 12.33 -4.36
C GLN A 41 -11.41 11.03 -4.44
N LEU A 42 -11.98 9.99 -5.05
CA LEU A 42 -11.39 8.64 -5.08
C LEU A 42 -10.00 8.61 -5.74
N ASP A 43 -9.91 9.13 -6.98
CA ASP A 43 -8.67 9.11 -7.78
C ASP A 43 -8.19 10.52 -8.19
N ASN A 44 -8.98 11.55 -7.85
CA ASN A 44 -8.75 12.95 -8.20
C ASN A 44 -9.05 13.85 -6.99
N GLY A 45 -8.74 15.15 -7.11
CA GLY A 45 -9.14 16.15 -6.13
C GLY A 45 -7.95 16.81 -5.43
N ASP A 46 -8.26 17.55 -4.37
CA ASP A 46 -7.30 18.38 -3.65
C ASP A 46 -6.67 17.59 -2.50
N CYS A 47 -5.36 17.75 -2.33
CA CYS A 47 -4.67 17.26 -1.14
C CYS A 47 -5.06 18.14 0.06
N PRO A 48 -5.40 17.57 1.22
CA PRO A 48 -5.61 18.33 2.45
C PRO A 48 -4.36 19.14 2.81
N TYR A 49 -4.55 20.43 3.13
CA TYR A 49 -3.45 21.33 3.48
C TYR A 49 -2.79 21.00 4.82
N THR A 50 -3.37 20.09 5.60
CA THR A 50 -2.88 19.62 6.91
C THR A 50 -1.82 18.53 6.79
N HIS A 51 -1.64 17.93 5.61
CA HIS A 51 -0.75 16.79 5.40
C HIS A 51 0.31 17.09 4.33
N PRO A 52 1.52 16.51 4.44
CA PRO A 52 2.58 16.69 3.45
C PRO A 52 2.12 16.24 2.06
N ASN A 53 2.50 16.99 1.03
CA ASN A 53 2.21 16.59 -0.34
C ASN A 53 3.35 15.68 -0.84
N ILE A 54 3.03 14.60 -1.56
CA ILE A 54 4.03 13.73 -2.20
C ILE A 54 5.01 14.53 -3.09
N HIS A 55 4.62 15.70 -3.59
CA HIS A 55 5.51 16.61 -4.31
C HIS A 55 6.70 17.12 -3.49
N ASP A 56 6.67 17.04 -2.15
CA ASP A 56 7.81 17.41 -1.28
C ASP A 56 9.00 16.43 -1.40
N PHE A 57 8.80 15.30 -2.07
CA PHE A 57 9.86 14.34 -2.41
C PHE A 57 10.51 14.62 -3.76
N VAL A 58 9.91 15.49 -4.60
CA VAL A 58 10.44 15.83 -5.92
C VAL A 58 11.81 16.48 -5.78
N GLY A 59 12.80 15.94 -6.50
CA GLY A 59 14.18 16.46 -6.51
C GLY A 59 15.04 16.05 -5.32
N ARG A 60 14.56 15.18 -4.42
CA ARG A 60 15.39 14.61 -3.34
C ARG A 60 16.44 13.62 -3.82
N TRP A 61 16.19 12.95 -4.95
CA TRP A 61 17.06 11.94 -5.55
C TRP A 61 17.15 12.17 -7.06
N ASN A 62 18.33 11.91 -7.62
CA ASN A 62 18.53 11.90 -9.06
C ASN A 62 18.68 10.46 -9.54
N GLU A 63 18.08 10.15 -10.69
CA GLU A 63 18.19 8.83 -11.32
C GLU A 63 19.66 8.42 -11.55
N SER A 64 20.54 9.38 -11.87
CA SER A 64 21.98 9.14 -12.05
C SER A 64 22.68 8.62 -10.79
N ASP A 65 22.14 8.93 -9.62
CA ASP A 65 22.72 8.57 -8.32
C ASP A 65 22.18 7.20 -7.85
N GLY A 66 21.23 6.62 -8.59
CA GLY A 66 20.45 5.46 -8.18
C GLY A 66 19.32 5.83 -7.21
N TRP A 67 18.29 4.99 -7.18
CA TRP A 67 17.21 5.14 -6.22
C TRP A 67 17.61 4.48 -4.89
N PRO A 68 17.38 5.12 -3.73
CA PRO A 68 17.75 4.56 -2.43
C PRO A 68 16.73 3.53 -1.91
N PHE A 69 15.73 3.20 -2.71
CA PHE A 69 14.61 2.36 -2.31
C PHE A 69 14.87 0.93 -2.72
N VAL A 70 14.57 0.02 -1.80
CA VAL A 70 14.64 -1.42 -2.00
C VAL A 70 13.32 -2.00 -1.57
N TYR A 71 12.87 -3.07 -2.24
CA TYR A 71 11.68 -3.76 -1.76
C TYR A 71 11.99 -4.61 -0.53
N ALA A 72 10.98 -4.81 0.30
CA ALA A 72 11.08 -5.61 1.52
C ALA A 72 11.47 -7.09 1.27
N HIS A 73 11.45 -7.55 0.02
CA HIS A 73 11.92 -8.87 -0.42
C HIS A 73 13.37 -8.86 -0.95
N GLY A 74 14.14 -7.79 -0.70
CA GLY A 74 15.59 -7.74 -0.93
C GLY A 74 15.99 -7.37 -2.36
N ASP A 75 15.03 -6.98 -3.19
CA ASP A 75 15.27 -6.54 -4.57
C ASP A 75 15.53 -5.02 -4.64
N PRO A 76 16.74 -4.61 -5.06
CA PRO A 76 17.07 -3.20 -5.29
C PRO A 76 16.73 -2.71 -6.71
N THR A 77 16.24 -3.58 -7.59
CA THR A 77 16.01 -3.29 -9.02
C THR A 77 14.54 -3.03 -9.36
N GLY A 78 13.63 -3.63 -8.58
CA GLY A 78 12.18 -3.59 -8.81
C GLY A 78 11.66 -4.60 -9.82
N TYR A 79 12.51 -5.45 -10.39
CA TYR A 79 12.11 -6.50 -11.34
C TYR A 79 11.70 -7.81 -10.68
N GLY A 80 11.97 -8.00 -9.39
CA GLY A 80 11.61 -9.20 -8.63
C GLY A 80 10.15 -9.23 -8.20
N TRP A 81 9.40 -8.15 -8.42
CA TRP A 81 8.01 -8.08 -8.00
C TRP A 81 7.09 -8.78 -9.00
N HIS A 82 6.42 -9.81 -8.49
CA HIS A 82 5.40 -10.58 -9.18
C HIS A 82 4.27 -10.81 -8.16
N GLY A 83 3.03 -10.61 -8.60
CA GLY A 83 1.85 -10.72 -7.76
C GLY A 83 1.03 -11.94 -8.16
N ASP A 84 0.94 -12.92 -7.26
CA ASP A 84 -0.04 -13.99 -7.37
C ASP A 84 -1.35 -13.55 -6.74
N PHE A 85 -2.45 -13.66 -7.48
CA PHE A 85 -3.79 -13.52 -6.91
C PHE A 85 -4.34 -14.90 -6.58
N GLN A 86 -4.48 -15.19 -5.29
CA GLN A 86 -5.15 -16.39 -4.82
C GLN A 86 -6.40 -16.00 -4.03
N SER A 87 -7.57 -16.37 -4.55
CA SER A 87 -8.85 -16.23 -3.86
C SER A 87 -9.09 -17.40 -2.92
N GLY A 88 -9.18 -17.13 -1.61
CA GLY A 88 -9.51 -18.13 -0.57
C GLY A 88 -11.00 -18.19 -0.23
N TRP A 89 -11.88 -17.75 -1.13
CA TRP A 89 -13.32 -17.74 -0.87
C TRP A 89 -13.88 -19.16 -0.82
N ASP A 90 -14.79 -19.41 0.12
CA ASP A 90 -15.68 -20.55 0.05
C ASP A 90 -16.51 -20.43 -1.24
N VAL A 91 -16.47 -21.48 -2.07
CA VAL A 91 -17.07 -21.45 -3.41
C VAL A 91 -18.57 -21.25 -3.35
N ASP A 92 -19.24 -21.89 -2.39
CA ASP A 92 -20.69 -21.80 -2.25
C ASP A 92 -21.08 -20.42 -1.73
N ALA A 93 -20.33 -19.87 -0.76
CA ALA A 93 -20.56 -18.51 -0.26
C ALA A 93 -20.32 -17.44 -1.34
N LEU A 94 -19.28 -17.59 -2.16
CA LEU A 94 -19.00 -16.67 -3.27
C LEU A 94 -20.08 -16.74 -4.35
N GLN A 95 -20.55 -17.94 -4.68
CA GLN A 95 -21.62 -18.13 -5.65
C GLN A 95 -22.92 -17.51 -5.13
N ASP A 96 -23.28 -17.76 -3.87
CA ASP A 96 -24.50 -17.22 -3.26
C ASP A 96 -24.49 -15.68 -3.21
N ALA A 97 -23.34 -15.08 -2.89
CA ALA A 97 -23.18 -13.62 -2.94
C ALA A 97 -23.27 -13.08 -4.38
N THR A 98 -22.69 -13.77 -5.36
CA THR A 98 -22.75 -13.34 -6.77
C THR A 98 -24.19 -13.33 -7.29
N ASP A 99 -24.97 -14.36 -6.93
CA ASP A 99 -26.35 -14.50 -7.39
C ASP A 99 -27.31 -13.55 -6.67
N ASN A 100 -27.08 -13.26 -5.39
CA ASN A 100 -28.05 -12.54 -4.56
C ASN A 100 -27.67 -11.10 -4.19
N CYS A 101 -26.42 -10.68 -4.41
CA CYS A 101 -25.90 -9.38 -3.96
C CYS A 101 -25.49 -8.46 -5.10
N ASN A 102 -26.25 -8.53 -6.20
CA ASN A 102 -26.18 -7.60 -7.33
C ASN A 102 -27.59 -7.10 -7.68
N ASN A 103 -28.31 -6.60 -6.66
CA ASN A 103 -29.70 -6.17 -6.81
C ASN A 103 -29.76 -4.65 -7.09
N PRO A 104 -30.34 -4.21 -8.23
CA PRO A 104 -30.47 -2.78 -8.56
C PRO A 104 -31.42 -2.01 -7.63
N ASP A 105 -32.29 -2.70 -6.87
CA ASP A 105 -33.29 -2.09 -6.00
C ASP A 105 -32.76 -1.78 -4.59
N ASN A 106 -31.50 -2.09 -4.29
CA ASN A 106 -30.86 -1.78 -3.02
C ASN A 106 -29.39 -1.39 -3.19
N ASP A 107 -28.72 -1.03 -2.09
CA ASP A 107 -27.34 -0.54 -2.12
C ASP A 107 -26.28 -1.59 -2.48
N THR A 108 -26.65 -2.86 -2.71
CA THR A 108 -25.69 -3.85 -3.24
C THR A 108 -25.17 -3.45 -4.62
N ILE A 109 -25.98 -2.79 -5.46
CA ILE A 109 -25.54 -2.24 -6.76
C ILE A 109 -24.48 -1.14 -6.62
N ASN A 110 -24.47 -0.45 -5.47
CA ASN A 110 -23.53 0.64 -5.16
C ASN A 110 -22.26 0.14 -4.47
N GLY A 111 -22.08 -1.18 -4.35
CA GLY A 111 -20.93 -1.79 -3.68
C GLY A 111 -21.00 -1.70 -2.15
N VAL A 112 -22.17 -1.42 -1.58
CA VAL A 112 -22.36 -1.41 -0.11
C VAL A 112 -22.52 -2.85 0.36
N PHE A 113 -21.42 -3.45 0.79
CA PHE A 113 -21.36 -4.87 1.18
C PHE A 113 -22.29 -5.21 2.35
N THR A 114 -22.63 -4.26 3.22
CA THR A 114 -23.58 -4.48 4.35
C THR A 114 -25.04 -4.64 3.91
N ALA A 115 -25.38 -4.27 2.67
CA ALA A 115 -26.72 -4.45 2.12
C ALA A 115 -26.98 -5.89 1.62
N CYS A 116 -25.94 -6.71 1.52
CA CYS A 116 -26.00 -8.10 1.08
C CYS A 116 -26.33 -9.01 2.27
N SER A 117 -27.52 -9.63 2.28
CA SER A 117 -27.97 -10.51 3.37
C SER A 117 -27.22 -11.83 3.47
N VAL A 118 -26.45 -12.20 2.45
CA VAL A 118 -25.61 -13.42 2.43
C VAL A 118 -24.44 -13.30 3.39
N PHE A 119 -23.94 -12.08 3.64
CA PHE A 119 -22.75 -11.89 4.48
C PHE A 119 -23.07 -11.73 5.97
N GLY A 120 -22.39 -12.50 6.80
CA GLY A 120 -22.34 -12.31 8.26
C GLY A 120 -21.35 -11.21 8.63
N ILE A 121 -21.75 -9.93 8.48
CA ILE A 121 -20.86 -8.80 8.74
C ILE A 121 -20.67 -8.58 10.25
N ILE A 122 -19.42 -8.58 10.69
CA ILE A 122 -19.01 -8.13 12.03
C ILE A 122 -18.64 -6.63 11.99
N SER A 123 -18.70 -5.97 13.14
CA SER A 123 -18.29 -4.56 13.23
C SER A 123 -16.78 -4.41 12.95
N ALA A 124 -16.39 -3.22 12.48
CA ALA A 124 -14.97 -2.91 12.27
C ALA A 124 -14.16 -3.05 13.58
N ASP A 125 -14.75 -2.71 14.73
CA ASP A 125 -14.10 -2.83 16.03
C ASP A 125 -13.78 -4.30 16.35
N THR A 126 -14.75 -5.21 16.19
CA THR A 126 -14.54 -6.65 16.37
C THR A 126 -13.55 -7.21 15.36
N ALA A 127 -13.62 -6.80 14.09
CA ALA A 127 -12.63 -7.22 13.09
C ALA A 127 -11.21 -6.75 13.44
N ASN A 128 -11.07 -5.58 14.06
CA ASN A 128 -9.79 -5.04 14.52
C ASN A 128 -9.22 -5.78 15.73
N GLU A 129 -9.99 -6.62 16.42
CA GLU A 129 -9.49 -7.48 17.50
C GLU A 129 -8.79 -8.73 16.94
N CYS A 130 -9.11 -9.14 15.70
CA CYS A 130 -8.46 -10.27 15.05
C CYS A 130 -6.99 -9.94 14.76
N ARG A 131 -6.08 -10.45 15.60
CA ARG A 131 -4.64 -10.32 15.45
C ARG A 131 -3.99 -11.69 15.60
N ILE A 132 -3.06 -12.00 14.69
CA ILE A 132 -2.18 -13.16 14.82
C ILE A 132 -0.94 -12.67 15.54
N ALA A 133 -0.54 -13.36 16.61
CA ALA A 133 0.72 -13.07 17.27
C ALA A 133 1.88 -13.34 16.31
N SER A 134 2.95 -12.53 16.38
CA SER A 134 4.12 -12.79 15.56
C SER A 134 4.63 -14.21 15.81
N VAL A 135 4.79 -14.97 14.72
CA VAL A 135 5.34 -16.33 14.77
C VAL A 135 6.87 -16.33 14.74
N VAL A 136 7.48 -15.21 14.34
CA VAL A 136 8.93 -15.01 14.30
C VAL A 136 9.32 -13.91 15.29
N ASN A 137 10.33 -14.19 16.12
CA ASN A 137 10.87 -13.20 17.04
C ASN A 137 12.00 -12.42 16.36
N GLU A 138 11.66 -11.32 15.71
CA GLU A 138 12.61 -10.43 15.03
C GLU A 138 12.17 -8.96 15.13
N ASP A 139 13.15 -8.05 14.99
CA ASP A 139 12.88 -6.62 14.98
C ASP A 139 12.28 -6.21 13.62
N THR A 140 11.01 -5.83 13.61
CA THR A 140 10.28 -5.39 12.40
C THR A 140 9.92 -3.91 12.40
N GLU A 141 10.27 -3.18 13.45
CA GLU A 141 9.84 -1.81 13.68
C GLU A 141 11.02 -0.83 13.79
N GLY A 142 10.76 0.44 13.48
CA GLY A 142 11.74 1.52 13.59
C GLY A 142 12.80 1.53 12.48
N THR A 143 13.97 2.11 12.78
CA THR A 143 15.10 2.14 11.86
C THR A 143 15.89 0.85 11.97
N LEU A 144 15.74 -0.01 10.96
CA LEU A 144 16.41 -1.30 10.89
C LEU A 144 17.76 -1.17 10.18
N ALA A 145 18.77 -1.88 10.68
CA ALA A 145 20.08 -1.95 10.03
C ALA A 145 20.08 -2.84 8.78
N LYS A 146 19.12 -3.78 8.69
CA LYS A 146 18.93 -4.72 7.59
C LYS A 146 17.46 -5.14 7.50
N LEU A 147 17.07 -5.76 6.38
CA LEU A 147 15.71 -6.27 6.22
C LEU A 147 15.45 -7.47 7.15
N PRO A 148 14.23 -7.59 7.73
CA PRO A 148 13.80 -8.77 8.47
C PRO A 148 13.83 -10.05 7.63
N GLY A 149 13.84 -11.22 8.29
CA GLY A 149 13.69 -12.53 7.66
C GLY A 149 14.94 -13.05 6.95
N CYS A 150 16.13 -12.62 7.38
CA CYS A 150 17.40 -12.94 6.72
C CYS A 150 17.38 -12.64 5.22
N ASN A 151 17.07 -11.39 4.89
CA ASN A 151 16.82 -10.99 3.53
C ASN A 151 17.86 -9.96 3.03
N PRO A 152 19.07 -10.38 2.65
CA PRO A 152 20.08 -9.47 2.14
C PRO A 152 19.69 -8.90 0.78
N LEU A 153 20.23 -7.73 0.46
CA LEU A 153 20.04 -7.14 -0.87
C LEU A 153 20.77 -7.96 -1.92
N GLN A 154 20.05 -8.36 -2.97
CA GLN A 154 20.58 -9.18 -4.04
C GLN A 154 20.61 -8.38 -5.34
N TYR A 155 21.78 -7.82 -5.63
CA TYR A 155 22.01 -7.10 -6.86
C TYR A 155 22.17 -8.10 -8.02
N GLY A 156 21.35 -7.94 -9.07
CA GLY A 156 21.45 -8.72 -10.30
C GLY A 156 22.78 -8.51 -11.04
N PRO A 157 22.98 -9.15 -12.21
CA PRO A 157 21.97 -9.80 -13.05
C PRO A 157 21.81 -11.30 -12.80
N GLY A 158 22.51 -11.88 -11.82
CA GLY A 158 22.35 -13.30 -11.47
C GLY A 158 21.01 -13.60 -10.81
N ASP A 159 20.63 -14.88 -10.81
CA ASP A 159 19.43 -15.35 -10.13
C ASP A 159 19.51 -15.07 -8.62
N ALA A 160 18.38 -14.66 -8.04
CA ALA A 160 18.26 -14.50 -6.60
C ALA A 160 18.42 -15.85 -5.89
N THR A 161 19.13 -15.84 -4.78
CA THR A 161 19.38 -16.99 -3.91
C THR A 161 18.52 -16.92 -2.66
N MET A 162 17.94 -18.05 -2.26
CA MET A 162 17.20 -18.14 -1.00
C MET A 162 18.18 -18.24 0.17
N TYR A 163 18.10 -17.31 1.10
CA TYR A 163 18.82 -17.37 2.36
C TYR A 163 17.96 -18.00 3.45
N THR A 164 18.63 -18.66 4.39
CA THR A 164 18.02 -19.23 5.59
C THR A 164 18.74 -18.62 6.79
N ASP A 165 18.12 -18.62 7.96
CA ASP A 165 18.72 -18.07 9.19
C ASP A 165 20.13 -18.62 9.45
N ALA A 166 20.35 -19.91 9.16
CA ALA A 166 21.63 -20.58 9.34
C ALA A 166 22.74 -20.11 8.37
N LYS A 167 22.39 -19.44 7.27
CA LYS A 167 23.31 -18.97 6.22
C LYS A 167 23.20 -17.47 5.97
N CYS A 168 22.73 -16.72 6.97
CA CYS A 168 22.54 -15.30 6.80
C CYS A 168 23.86 -14.56 6.63
N PRO A 169 24.09 -13.84 5.51
CA PRO A 169 25.25 -12.98 5.42
C PRO A 169 25.12 -11.85 6.45
N SER A 170 26.27 -11.53 7.06
CA SER A 170 26.41 -10.49 8.07
C SER A 170 26.25 -9.10 7.47
#